data_AF-A0A9N9PTM1-F1
#
_entry.id   AF-A0A9N9PTM1-F1
#
_cell.length_a   1.000
_cell.length_b   1.000
_cell.length_c   1.000
_cell.angle_alpha   90.00
_cell.angle_beta   90.00
_cell.angle_gamma   90.00
#
_symmetry.space_group_name_H-M   'P 1'
#
loop_
_entity.id
_entity.type
_entity.pdbx_description
1 polymer ?
#
loop_
_entity_poly.entity_id
_entity_poly.type
_entity_poly.pdbx_seq_one_letter_code
_entity_poly.pdbx_strand_id
1 'polypeptide(L)'
;MYELCPKMANCQDQRESNGLGPLYSNLRLKNLLSIEKNFVWCPSLECESGQIHDRNSSQPDQFHCVACSQISCLKHPCQWHEGLTCAQYDKEVKIKKAHEKEEKESEEYPREQRDAKIHQR
;
A
#
# COMPACT_ATOMS: atom_id res chain seq x y z
N MET A 1 -1.09 -24.48 -28.69
CA MET A 1 -2.41 -24.70 -28.08
C MET A 1 -2.16 -24.77 -26.58
N TYR A 2 -2.29 -23.65 -25.87
CA TYR A 2 -1.85 -23.55 -24.47
C TYR A 2 -2.76 -24.39 -23.56
N GLU A 3 -2.12 -25.32 -22.83
CA GLU A 3 -2.75 -26.29 -21.95
C GLU A 3 -3.39 -25.60 -20.74
N LEU A 4 -4.65 -25.94 -20.48
CA LEU A 4 -5.38 -25.51 -19.29
C LEU A 4 -4.68 -26.04 -18.03
N CYS A 5 -4.33 -25.12 -17.13
CA CYS A 5 -3.72 -25.44 -15.85
C CYS A 5 -4.67 -26.27 -14.95
N PRO A 6 -4.26 -27.44 -14.44
CA PRO A 6 -5.14 -28.40 -13.74
C PRO A 6 -5.45 -28.03 -12.27
N LYS A 7 -5.31 -26.75 -11.88
CA LYS A 7 -5.51 -26.30 -10.49
C LYS A 7 -6.79 -25.49 -10.26
N MET A 8 -7.82 -25.73 -11.06
CA MET A 8 -9.19 -25.39 -10.65
C MET A 8 -9.71 -26.50 -9.74
N ALA A 9 -9.20 -26.55 -8.51
CA ALA A 9 -9.81 -27.34 -7.46
C ALA A 9 -11.28 -26.89 -7.35
N ASN A 10 -12.17 -27.86 -7.51
CA ASN A 10 -13.62 -27.74 -7.54
C ASN A 10 -14.13 -26.74 -6.48
N CYS A 11 -14.81 -25.69 -6.95
CA CYS A 11 -15.23 -24.53 -6.16
C CYS A 11 -16.43 -24.82 -5.22
N GLN A 12 -16.96 -26.04 -5.21
CA GLN A 12 -18.19 -26.37 -4.47
C GLN A 12 -17.99 -27.08 -3.12
N ASP A 13 -16.81 -27.63 -2.81
CA ASP A 13 -16.66 -28.56 -1.68
C ASP A 13 -15.83 -28.08 -0.47
N GLN A 14 -15.44 -26.80 -0.38
CA GLN A 14 -14.55 -26.34 0.72
C GLN A 14 -15.28 -25.82 1.98
N ARG A 15 -16.57 -26.13 2.18
CA ARG A 15 -17.31 -25.67 3.38
C ARG A 15 -16.99 -26.45 4.65
N GLU A 16 -16.25 -27.55 4.58
CA GLU A 16 -16.11 -28.51 5.68
C GLU A 16 -14.75 -28.50 6.41
N SER A 17 -14.08 -27.35 6.49
CA SER A 17 -12.92 -27.19 7.38
C SER A 17 -13.15 -26.07 8.39
N ASN A 18 -13.12 -26.42 9.69
CA ASN A 18 -13.41 -25.56 10.85
C ASN A 18 -12.35 -24.45 11.05
N GLY A 19 -12.25 -23.52 10.11
CA GLY A 19 -11.48 -22.29 10.27
C GLY A 19 -11.00 -21.63 8.97
N LEU A 20 -10.94 -22.35 7.86
CA LEU A 20 -10.36 -21.84 6.60
C LEU A 20 -11.41 -21.31 5.61
N GLY A 21 -12.65 -21.80 5.67
CA GLY A 21 -13.74 -21.36 4.79
C GLY A 21 -14.01 -19.85 4.83
N PRO A 22 -14.12 -19.21 6.02
CA PRO A 22 -14.40 -17.77 6.12
C PRO A 22 -13.25 -16.90 5.59
N LEU A 23 -12.00 -17.24 5.93
CA LEU A 23 -10.82 -16.51 5.46
C LEU A 23 -10.64 -16.60 3.94
N TYR A 24 -10.83 -17.80 3.39
CA TYR A 24 -10.77 -18.04 1.96
C TYR A 24 -11.89 -17.28 1.21
N SER A 25 -13.10 -17.26 1.76
CA SER A 25 -14.23 -16.51 1.20
C SER A 25 -13.96 -15.00 1.18
N ASN A 26 -13.40 -14.46 2.27
CA ASN A 26 -13.03 -13.03 2.36
C ASN A 26 -11.93 -12.65 1.37
N LEU A 27 -10.86 -13.45 1.26
CA LEU A 27 -9.80 -13.19 0.29
C LEU A 27 -10.33 -13.24 -1.15
N ARG A 28 -11.23 -14.18 -1.44
CA ARG A 28 -11.85 -14.29 -2.76
C ARG A 28 -12.74 -13.10 -3.09
N LEU A 29 -13.55 -12.65 -2.13
CA LEU A 29 -14.36 -11.44 -2.27
C LEU A 29 -13.48 -10.21 -2.48
N LYS A 30 -12.40 -10.08 -1.70
CA LYS A 30 -11.40 -9.01 -1.84
C LYS A 30 -10.81 -8.98 -3.25
N ASN A 31 -10.39 -10.12 -3.78
CA ASN A 31 -9.88 -10.21 -5.14
C ASN A 31 -10.94 -9.83 -6.19
N LEU A 32 -12.16 -10.35 -6.07
CA LEU A 32 -13.22 -10.09 -7.05
C LEU A 32 -13.59 -8.60 -7.11
N LEU A 33 -13.74 -7.94 -5.96
CA LEU A 33 -14.09 -6.52 -5.91
C LEU A 33 -12.91 -5.61 -6.28
N SER A 34 -11.67 -6.04 -6.05
CA SER A 34 -10.48 -5.25 -6.44
C SER A 34 -10.26 -5.19 -7.96
N ILE A 35 -10.99 -5.98 -8.74
CA ILE A 35 -11.01 -5.88 -10.21
C ILE A 35 -11.68 -4.57 -10.66
N GLU A 36 -12.66 -4.09 -9.87
CA GLU A 36 -13.36 -2.85 -10.17
C GLU A 36 -12.48 -1.64 -9.84
N LYS A 37 -12.17 -0.83 -10.84
CA LYS A 37 -11.26 0.33 -10.72
C LYS A 37 -11.73 1.41 -9.75
N ASN A 38 -13.03 1.43 -9.49
CA ASN A 38 -13.66 2.40 -8.59
C ASN A 38 -13.80 1.85 -7.17
N PHE A 39 -13.52 0.57 -6.94
CA PHE A 39 -13.65 -0.03 -5.63
C PHE A 39 -12.36 0.12 -4.83
N VAL A 40 -12.46 0.63 -3.60
CA VAL A 40 -11.32 0.83 -2.70
C VAL A 40 -11.62 0.21 -1.34
N TRP A 41 -10.70 -0.66 -0.89
CA TRP A 41 -10.71 -1.21 0.46
C TRP A 41 -10.20 -0.18 1.47
N CYS A 42 -10.78 -0.16 2.67
CA CYS A 42 -10.26 0.63 3.76
C CYS A 42 -8.82 0.20 4.09
N PRO A 43 -7.86 1.13 4.20
CA PRO A 43 -6.46 0.78 4.50
C PRO A 43 -6.22 0.43 5.98
N SER A 44 -7.25 0.49 6.83
CA SER A 44 -7.12 0.17 8.25
C SER A 44 -7.05 -1.34 8.45
N LEU A 45 -6.10 -1.82 9.26
CA LEU A 45 -5.92 -3.24 9.56
C LEU A 45 -7.12 -3.85 10.30
N GLU A 46 -7.86 -3.02 11.04
CA GLU A 46 -9.03 -3.43 11.82
C GLU A 46 -10.34 -3.25 11.04
N CYS A 47 -10.28 -2.78 9.79
CA CYS A 47 -11.47 -2.50 8.99
C CYS A 47 -11.45 -3.29 7.68
N GLU A 48 -12.42 -4.18 7.50
CA GLU A 48 -12.62 -4.93 6.26
C GLU A 48 -13.68 -4.30 5.36
N SER A 49 -14.05 -3.04 5.58
CA SER A 49 -15.03 -2.35 4.75
C SER A 49 -14.38 -1.84 3.46
N GLY A 50 -15.13 -1.88 2.37
CA GLY A 50 -14.71 -1.30 1.11
C GLY A 50 -15.86 -0.54 0.47
N GLN A 51 -15.54 0.46 -0.33
CA GLN A 51 -16.51 1.38 -0.90
C GLN A 51 -16.15 1.69 -2.35
N ILE A 52 -17.20 1.95 -3.14
CA ILE A 52 -17.04 2.43 -4.51
C ILE A 52 -16.88 3.95 -4.44
N HIS A 53 -15.82 4.45 -5.06
CA HIS A 53 -15.52 5.87 -5.15
C HIS A 53 -15.41 6.29 -6.62
N ASP A 54 -16.19 7.29 -7.01
CA ASP A 54 -16.16 7.81 -8.37
C ASP A 54 -14.94 8.71 -8.58
N ARG A 55 -13.87 8.10 -9.11
CA ARG A 55 -12.59 8.75 -9.41
C ARG A 55 -12.66 9.79 -10.53
N ASN A 56 -13.83 9.97 -11.14
CA ASN A 56 -14.07 10.89 -12.25
C ASN A 56 -14.75 12.20 -11.81
N SER A 57 -15.07 12.36 -10.52
CA SER A 57 -15.60 13.62 -10.01
C SER A 57 -14.43 14.57 -9.66
N SER A 58 -14.64 15.88 -9.78
CA SER A 58 -13.67 16.92 -9.39
C SER A 58 -13.41 16.98 -7.87
N GLN A 59 -13.87 15.98 -7.11
CA GLN A 59 -13.64 15.88 -5.68
C GLN A 59 -12.16 15.59 -5.40
N PRO A 60 -11.66 16.01 -4.23
CA PRO A 60 -10.33 15.63 -3.78
C PRO A 60 -10.19 14.10 -3.78
N ASP A 61 -8.97 13.60 -4.00
CA ASP A 61 -8.61 12.17 -3.94
C ASP A 61 -8.69 11.60 -2.50
N GLN A 62 -9.69 12.01 -1.72
CA GLN A 62 -9.90 11.69 -0.32
C GLN A 62 -10.86 10.51 -0.19
N PHE A 63 -10.41 9.45 0.48
CA PHE A 63 -11.22 8.33 0.87
C PHE A 63 -11.71 8.55 2.30
N HIS A 64 -13.03 8.56 2.51
CA HIS A 64 -13.65 8.56 3.84
C HIS A 64 -14.34 7.22 4.08
N CYS A 65 -13.87 6.45 5.05
CA CYS A 65 -14.47 5.16 5.38
C CYS A 65 -15.76 5.35 6.19
N VAL A 66 -16.93 4.93 5.67
CA VAL A 66 -18.20 5.01 6.42
C VAL A 66 -18.22 4.12 7.67
N ALA A 67 -17.44 3.04 7.70
CA ALA A 67 -17.44 2.12 8.83
C ALA A 67 -16.56 2.59 10.01
N CYS A 68 -15.35 3.10 9.73
CA CYS A 68 -14.38 3.48 10.77
C CYS A 68 -14.08 4.99 10.82
N SER A 69 -14.72 5.79 9.96
CA SER A 69 -14.53 7.24 9.82
C SER A 69 -13.08 7.68 9.54
N GLN A 70 -12.20 6.74 9.17
CA GLN A 70 -10.82 7.04 8.81
C GLN A 70 -10.75 7.71 7.45
N ILE A 71 -9.84 8.67 7.35
CA ILE A 71 -9.60 9.45 6.13
C ILE A 71 -8.24 9.04 5.56
N SER A 72 -8.19 8.69 4.28
CA SER A 72 -6.97 8.23 3.62
C SER A 72 -6.88 8.77 2.21
N CYS A 73 -5.68 8.75 1.63
CA CYS A 73 -5.49 9.13 0.24
C CYS A 73 -5.89 7.98 -0.70
N LEU A 74 -6.63 8.28 -1.77
CA LEU A 74 -6.99 7.30 -2.80
C LEU A 74 -5.81 6.96 -3.73
N LYS A 75 -4.83 7.86 -3.83
CA LYS A 75 -3.64 7.69 -4.69
C LYS A 75 -2.46 7.07 -3.97
N HIS A 76 -2.38 7.24 -2.66
CA HIS A 76 -1.23 6.82 -1.85
C HIS A 76 -1.68 5.91 -0.72
N PRO A 77 -0.90 4.88 -0.37
CA PRO A 77 -1.17 4.03 0.78
C PRO A 77 -0.76 4.75 2.09
N CYS A 78 -1.37 5.91 2.38
CA CYS A 78 -1.13 6.68 3.59
C CYS A 78 -2.40 7.40 4.08
N GLN A 79 -2.31 7.91 5.31
CA GLN A 79 -3.31 8.83 5.85
C GLN A 79 -3.44 10.07 4.97
N TRP A 80 -4.63 10.69 4.99
CA TRP A 80 -4.89 11.88 4.20
C TRP A 80 -3.95 13.03 4.59
N HIS A 81 -3.32 13.62 3.58
CA HIS A 81 -2.38 14.71 3.74
C HIS A 81 -3.10 16.06 3.60
N GLU A 82 -3.71 16.53 4.69
CA GLU A 82 -4.42 17.82 4.73
C GLU A 82 -3.48 18.98 4.33
N GLY A 83 -3.96 19.84 3.42
CA GLY A 83 -3.20 21.00 2.94
C GLY A 83 -2.13 20.70 1.88
N LEU A 84 -1.91 19.44 1.52
CA LEU A 84 -1.01 19.04 0.44
C LEU A 84 -1.80 18.37 -0.69
N THR A 85 -1.42 18.65 -1.92
CA THR A 85 -1.83 17.86 -3.07
C THR A 85 -1.01 16.57 -3.13
N CYS A 86 -1.55 15.53 -3.76
CA CYS A 86 -0.83 14.28 -3.97
C CYS A 86 0.55 14.49 -4.63
N ALA A 87 0.66 15.44 -5.56
CA ALA A 87 1.92 15.77 -6.23
C ALA A 87 2.94 16.46 -5.30
N GLN A 88 2.48 17.25 -4.33
CA GLN A 88 3.35 17.85 -3.31
C GLN A 88 3.83 16.78 -2.32
N TYR A 89 2.92 15.91 -1.87
CA TYR A 89 3.28 14.78 -1.01
C TYR A 89 4.35 13.87 -1.66
N ASP A 90 4.22 13.58 -2.95
CA ASP A 90 5.23 12.79 -3.68
C ASP A 90 6.62 13.43 -3.68
N LYS A 91 6.70 14.76 -3.79
CA LYS A 91 7.98 15.49 -3.74
C LYS A 91 8.60 15.40 -2.35
N GLU A 92 7.82 15.62 -1.31
CA GLU A 92 8.27 15.52 0.08
C GLU A 92 8.81 14.12 0.39
N VAL A 93 8.09 13.07 -0.02
CA VAL A 93 8.55 11.69 0.17
C VAL A 93 9.85 11.41 -0.58
N LYS A 94 10.02 11.95 -1.79
CA LYS A 94 11.27 11.80 -2.55
C LYS A 94 12.45 12.49 -1.88
N ILE A 95 12.26 13.72 -1.37
CA ILE A 95 13.31 14.47 -0.67
C ILE A 95 13.74 13.70 0.59
N LYS A 96 12.78 13.24 1.40
CA LYS A 96 13.06 12.45 2.61
C LYS A 96 13.87 11.19 2.30
N LYS A 97 13.49 10.45 1.25
CA LYS A 97 14.21 9.25 0.81
C LYS A 97 15.61 9.54 0.26
N ALA A 98 15.83 10.70 -0.34
CA ALA A 98 17.15 11.10 -0.81
C ALA A 98 18.07 11.41 0.38
N HIS A 99 17.57 12.20 1.34
CA HIS A 99 18.31 12.55 2.56
C HIS A 99 18.69 11.31 3.38
N GLU A 100 17.77 10.37 3.58
CA GLU A 100 18.04 9.14 4.33
C GLU A 100 19.12 8.27 3.68
N LYS A 101 19.22 8.29 2.34
CA LYS A 101 20.28 7.57 1.61
C LYS A 101 21.63 8.23 1.79
N GLU A 102 21.68 9.56 1.68
CA GLU A 102 22.91 10.33 1.89
C GLU A 102 23.43 10.20 3.32
N GLU A 103 22.53 10.21 4.31
CA GLU A 103 22.86 9.97 5.73
C GLU A 103 23.46 8.57 5.92
N LYS A 104 22.81 7.52 5.41
CA LYS A 104 23.31 6.14 5.50
C LYS A 104 24.66 5.95 4.80
N GLU A 105 24.85 6.57 3.63
CA GLU A 105 26.10 6.52 2.89
C GLU A 105 27.24 7.25 3.63
N SER A 106 26.92 8.33 4.35
CA SER A 106 27.89 9.06 5.18
C SER A 106 28.25 8.32 6.48
N GLU A 107 27.34 7.51 7.03
CA GLU A 107 27.56 6.70 8.24
C GLU A 107 28.34 5.41 7.95
N GLU A 108 28.20 4.83 6.76
CA GLU A 108 28.86 3.58 6.37
C GLU A 108 30.35 3.78 5.98
N TYR A 109 30.81 5.02 5.82
CA TYR A 109 32.21 5.31 5.50
C TYR A 109 33.15 4.98 6.69
N PRO A 110 34.08 4.00 6.56
CA PRO A 110 34.90 3.54 7.69
C PRO A 110 35.83 4.64 8.22
N ARG A 111 35.88 4.81 9.55
CA ARG A 111 36.70 5.83 10.25
C ARG A 111 38.19 5.80 9.85
N GLU A 112 38.71 4.63 9.48
CA GLU A 112 40.10 4.43 9.05
C GLU A 112 40.52 5.31 7.85
N GLN A 113 39.59 5.70 6.99
CA GLN A 113 39.88 6.55 5.83
C GLN A 113 39.91 8.06 6.19
N ARG A 114 39.39 8.46 7.36
CA ARG A 114 39.44 9.85 7.84
C ARG A 114 40.80 10.17 8.48
N ASP A 115 41.41 9.21 9.17
CA ASP A 115 42.66 9.41 9.91
C ASP A 115 43.92 9.44 8.99
N ALA A 116 43.87 8.74 7.86
CA ALA A 116 44.94 8.72 6.86
C ALA A 116 45.13 10.07 6.13
N LYS A 117 44.09 10.91 6.07
CA LYS A 117 44.14 12.25 5.47
C LYS A 117 44.64 13.34 6.42
N ILE A 118 44.56 13.11 7.73
CA ILE A 118 44.99 14.08 8.76
C ILE A 118 46.52 14.02 8.95
N HIS A 119 47.15 12.85 8.73
CA HIS A 119 48.59 12.65 8.92
C HIS A 119 49.46 12.91 7.67
N GLN A 120 48.88 13.42 6.58
CA GLN A 120 49.61 13.84 5.36
C GLN A 120 49.77 15.37 5.24
N ARG A 121 49.61 16.13 6.34
CA ARG A 121 49.79 17.59 6.37
C ARG A 121 51.01 18.01 7.17
#